data_AF-A0A353MB03-F1
#
_entry.id   AF-A0A353MB03-F1
#
_cell.length_a   1.000
_cell.length_b   1.000
_cell.length_c   1.000
_cell.angle_alpha   90.00
_cell.angle_beta   90.00
_cell.angle_gamma   90.00
#
_symmetry.space_group_name_H-M   'P 1'
#
loop_
_entity.id
_entity.type
_entity.pdbx_description
1 polymer ?
#
loop_
_entity_poly.entity_id
_entity_poly.type
_entity_poly.pdbx_seq_one_letter_code
_entity_poly.pdbx_strand_id
1 'polypeptide(L)' 'MNNEYTAIIKRDGEWWLGWIEEVPGVNCQESSHKELLKSLRSALREALEFNKQDALLAAGADYSEEKIAV' A
#
# COMPACT_ATOMS: atom_id res chain seq x y z
N MET A 1 -5.51 -9.38 11.91
CA MET A 1 -5.17 -7.96 12.05
C MET A 1 -6.12 -7.19 11.17
N ASN A 2 -6.81 -6.20 11.72
CA ASN A 2 -7.48 -5.20 10.89
C ASN A 2 -6.33 -4.39 10.27
N ASN A 3 -5.95 -4.73 9.05
CA ASN A 3 -4.95 -3.99 8.31
C ASN A 3 -5.62 -2.73 7.75
N GLU A 4 -5.90 -1.79 8.65
CA GLU A 4 -6.31 -0.44 8.28
C GLU A 4 -5.03 0.34 7.93
N TYR A 5 -5.10 1.08 6.82
CA TYR A 5 -4.02 1.91 6.31
C TYR A 5 -4.55 3.31 6.07
N THR A 6 -3.68 4.30 6.22
CA THR A 6 -4.04 5.70 6.16
C THR A 6 -3.68 6.26 4.80
N ALA A 7 -4.70 6.69 4.05
CA ALA A 7 -4.51 7.42 2.80
C ALA A 7 -4.42 8.92 3.08
N ILE A 8 -3.27 9.54 2.80
CA ILE A 8 -3.12 10.99 2.75
C ILE A 8 -3.56 11.45 1.36
N ILE A 9 -4.51 12.38 1.29
CA ILE A 9 -5.13 12.80 0.04
C ILE A 9 -5.06 14.32 -0.11
N LYS A 10 -4.65 14.77 -1.29
CA LYS A 10 -4.61 16.19 -1.67
C LYS A 10 -5.37 16.40 -2.98
N ARG A 11 -6.20 17.44 -3.05
CA ARG A 11 -6.73 17.94 -4.33
C ARG A 11 -5.81 19.06 -4.85
N ASP A 12 -5.37 18.94 -6.09
CA ASP A 12 -4.48 19.89 -6.76
C ASP A 12 -5.06 20.27 -8.13
N GLY A 13 -5.73 21.42 -8.19
CA GLY A 13 -6.54 21.81 -9.33
C GLY A 13 -7.65 20.79 -9.63
N GLU A 14 -7.60 20.21 -10.83
CA GLU A 14 -8.54 19.18 -11.30
C GLU A 14 -8.15 17.76 -10.88
N TRP A 15 -6.96 17.59 -10.29
CA TRP A 15 -6.42 16.28 -9.95
C TRP A 15 -6.55 15.97 -8.46
N TRP A 16 -6.65 14.67 -8.17
CA TRP A 16 -6.57 14.09 -6.85
C TRP A 16 -5.27 13.30 -6.75
N LEU A 17 -4.43 13.65 -5.78
CA LEU A 17 -3.17 13.00 -5.46
C LEU A 17 -3.34 12.25 -4.14
N GLY A 18 -2.76 11.07 -4.01
CA GLY A 18 -2.80 10.34 -2.75
C GLY A 18 -1.60 9.44 -2.51
N TRP A 19 -1.34 9.20 -1.24
CA TRP A 19 -0.25 8.37 -0.72
C TRP A 19 -0.77 7.47 0.39
N ILE A 20 -0.22 6.27 0.55
CA ILE A 20 -0.41 5.46 1.76
C ILE A 20 0.69 5.80 2.76
N GLU A 21 0.31 6.33 3.92
CA GLU A 21 1.24 6.84 4.94
C GLU A 21 2.23 5.76 5.40
N GLU A 22 1.75 4.54 5.62
CA GLU A 22 2.53 3.45 6.20
C GLU A 22 3.37 2.70 5.15
N VAL A 23 3.14 2.91 3.85
CA VAL A 23 3.81 2.17 2.78
C VAL A 23 4.46 3.13 1.78
N PRO A 24 5.77 3.43 1.96
CA PRO A 24 6.51 4.30 1.05
C PRO A 24 6.41 3.85 -0.41
N GLY A 25 6.27 4.81 -1.31
CA GLY A 25 6.17 4.55 -2.75
C GLY A 25 4.76 4.18 -3.23
N VAL A 26 3.81 3.84 -2.36
CA VAL A 26 2.41 3.62 -2.77
C VAL A 26 1.69 4.96 -2.90
N ASN A 27 1.52 5.40 -4.14
CA ASN A 27 0.87 6.65 -4.47
C ASN A 27 0.13 6.56 -5.81
N CYS A 28 -0.90 7.39 -5.98
CA CYS A 28 -1.69 7.46 -7.22
C CYS A 28 -2.13 8.90 -7.49
N GLN A 29 -2.47 9.17 -8.76
CA GLN A 29 -3.13 10.39 -9.19
C GLN A 29 -4.33 10.04 -10.06
N GLU A 30 -5.49 10.65 -9.78
CA GLU A 30 -6.72 10.41 -10.54
C GLU A 30 -7.54 11.70 -10.72
N SER A 31 -8.47 11.69 -11.67
CA SER A 31 -9.37 12.84 -11.92
C SER A 31 -10.53 12.94 -10.91
N SER A 32 -10.73 11.92 -10.07
CA SER A 32 -11.75 11.93 -9.02
C SER A 32 -11.29 11.26 -7.74
N HIS A 33 -11.84 11.70 -6.60
CA HIS A 33 -11.58 11.11 -5.29
C HIS A 33 -11.93 9.61 -5.24
N LYS A 34 -13.02 9.20 -5.89
CA LYS A 34 -13.47 7.80 -5.90
C LYS A 34 -12.49 6.90 -6.63
N GLU A 35 -12.04 7.32 -7.82
CA GLU A 35 -11.04 6.57 -8.58
C GLU A 35 -9.71 6.58 -7.85
N LEU A 36 -9.29 7.70 -7.24
CA LEU A 36 -8.07 7.74 -6.43
C LEU A 36 -8.07 6.66 -5.34
N LEU A 37 -9.16 6.55 -4.58
CA LEU A 37 -9.28 5.52 -3.54
C LEU A 37 -9.26 4.10 -4.11
N LYS A 38 -9.80 3.89 -5.32
CA LYS A 38 -9.76 2.58 -5.99
C LYS A 38 -8.34 2.23 -6.42
N SER A 39 -7.63 3.17 -7.05
CA SER A 39 -6.24 3.00 -7.50
C SER A 39 -5.31 2.78 -6.32
N LEU A 40 -5.42 3.58 -5.24
CA LEU A 40 -4.65 3.40 -4.01
C LEU A 40 -4.86 2.01 -3.39
N ARG A 41 -6.10 1.50 -3.37
CA ARG A 41 -6.36 0.14 -2.87
C ARG A 41 -5.74 -0.95 -3.74
N SER A 42 -5.66 -0.77 -5.06
CA SER A 42 -4.98 -1.73 -5.93
C SER A 42 -3.47 -1.69 -5.69
N ALA A 43 -2.88 -0.50 -5.78
CA ALA A 43 -1.46 -0.29 -5.59
C ALA A 43 -0.97 -0.77 -4.22
N LEU A 44 -1.75 -0.53 -3.15
CA LEU A 44 -1.45 -1.03 -1.81
C LEU A 44 -1.43 -2.56 -1.76
N ARG A 45 -2.41 -3.25 -2.36
CA ARG A 45 -2.44 -4.72 -2.40
C ARG A 45 -1.24 -5.28 -3.15
N GLU A 46 -0.92 -4.68 -4.30
CA GLU A 46 0.22 -5.07 -5.13
C GLU A 46 1.54 -4.89 -4.37
N ALA A 47 1.74 -3.76 -3.70
CA ALA A 47 2.94 -3.50 -2.91
C ALA A 47 3.09 -4.47 -1.72
N LEU A 48 2.00 -4.75 -1.01
CA LEU A 48 2.04 -5.71 0.10
C LEU A 48 2.34 -7.14 -0.37
N GLU A 49 1.75 -7.56 -1.49
CA GLU A 49 2.03 -8.88 -2.07
C GLU A 49 3.46 -8.97 -2.59
N PHE A 50 3.95 -7.92 -3.25
CA PHE A 50 5.33 -7.86 -3.72
C PHE A 50 6.33 -7.95 -2.56
N ASN A 51 6.12 -7.17 -1.49
CA ASN A 51 6.99 -7.21 -0.31
C ASN A 51 6.96 -8.58 0.37
N LYS A 52 5.79 -9.22 0.43
CA LYS A 52 5.66 -10.58 0.97
C LYS A 52 6.45 -11.58 0.12
N GLN A 53 6.31 -11.52 -1.20
CA GLN A 53 7.01 -12.44 -2.10
C GLN A 53 8.52 -12.24 -2.03
N ASP A 54 9.00 -11.00 -2.00
CA ASP A 54 10.43 -10.68 -1.87
C ASP A 54 11.00 -11.21 -0.54
N ALA A 55 10.29 -11.03 0.57
CA ALA A 55 10.69 -11.58 1.87
C ALA A 55 10.76 -13.12 1.86
N LEU A 56 9.78 -13.79 1.25
CA LEU A 56 9.77 -15.25 1.13
C LEU A 56 10.92 -15.76 0.25
N LEU A 57 11.20 -15.08 -0.87
CA LEU A 57 12.32 -15.41 -1.75
C LEU A 57 13.67 -15.22 -1.05
N ALA A 58 13.81 -14.13 -0.28
CA ALA A 58 15.02 -13.86 0.49
C ALA A 58 15.23 -14.86 1.64
N ALA A 59 14.15 -15.28 2.31
CA ALA A 59 14.20 -16.28 3.37
C ALA A 59 14.59 -17.67 2.86
N GLY A 60 14.15 -18.05 1.66
CA GLY A 60 14.41 -19.37 1.09
C GLY A 60 13.63 -20.47 1.82
N ALA A 61 14.33 -21.52 2.27
CA ALA A 61 13.74 -22.63 3.02
C ALA A 61 13.97 -22.45 4.54
N ASP A 62 13.21 -23.20 5.35
CA ASP A 62 13.40 -23.30 6.81
C ASP A 62 13.20 -21.99 7.60
N TYR A 63 12.14 -21.24 7.29
CA TYR A 63 11.72 -20.05 8.04
C TYR A 63 10.51 -20.32 8.94
N SER A 64 10.30 -19.45 9.94
CA SER A 64 9.07 -19.39 10.75
C SER A 64 8.47 -17.99 10.68
N GLU A 65 7.14 -17.89 10.72
CA GLU A 65 6.42 -16.62 10.75
C GLU A 65 5.95 -16.32 12.18
N GLU A 66 6.28 -15.12 12.68
CA GLU A 66 5.85 -14.65 14.00
C GLU A 66 5.13 -13.31 13.87
N LYS A 67 4.07 -13.10 14.66
CA LYS A 67 3.33 -11.83 14.66
C LYS A 67 3.95 -10.87 15.67
N ILE A 68 4.38 -9.71 15.18
CA ILE A 68 4.97 -8.65 15.99
C ILE A 68 4.03 -7.44 15.99
N ALA A 69 3.76 -6.88 17.17
CA ALA A 69 3.06 -5.61 17.34
C ALA A 69 4.05 -4.54 17.83
N VAL A 70 3.79 -3.28 17.49
CA VAL A 70 4.55 -2.11 17.95
C VAL A 70 3.91 -1.54 19.21
#